data_AF-A0AAU2F3U2-F1
#
_entry.id   AF-A0AAU2F3U2-F1
#
_cell.length_a   1.000
_cell.length_b   1.000
_cell.length_c   1.000
_cell.angle_alpha   90.00
_cell.angle_beta   90.00
_cell.angle_gamma   90.00
#
_symmetry.space_group_name_H-M   'P 1'
#
loop_
_entity.id
_entity.type
_entity.pdbx_description
1 polymer ?
#
loop_
_entity_poly.entity_id
_entity_poly.type
_entity_poly.pdbx_seq_one_letter_code
_entity_poly.pdbx_strand_id
1 'polypeptide(L)'
;MHARRTALATIVILAAATLTACSEPAQGTAERATTENNSPVSSSPESDAPAADADEQPDTELAVGDTFAYTDGLKVRVDSIGTITRYGEYDTKPDADQTPFRVTFTITNGTKKPYDMDSFGYDAQGATTGGQTESLFVEVDSKQMAGRLAVGRSATFTSEYSIAKSDGKDIVFTMSRTDEAWLESGSFLGDDPNWTGTIK
;
A
#
# COMPACT_ATOMS: atom_id res chain seq x y z
N MET A 1 67.01 -1.82 50.78
CA MET A 1 65.95 -1.10 50.05
C MET A 1 65.16 -2.11 49.25
N HIS A 2 63.98 -2.51 49.74
CA HIS A 2 63.18 -3.58 49.15
C HIS A 2 62.18 -3.06 48.12
N ALA A 3 62.18 -3.68 46.96
CA ALA A 3 61.19 -3.51 45.89
C ALA A 3 59.86 -4.18 46.27
N ARG A 4 58.75 -3.54 45.93
CA ARG A 4 57.44 -4.20 45.81
C ARG A 4 56.88 -3.88 44.43
N ARG A 5 56.69 -4.92 43.63
CA ARG A 5 55.98 -4.90 42.34
C ARG A 5 54.52 -5.26 42.62
N THR A 6 53.59 -4.46 42.14
CA THR A 6 52.15 -4.72 42.21
C THR A 6 51.67 -4.96 40.79
N ALA A 7 51.14 -6.15 40.51
CA ALA A 7 50.55 -6.51 39.23
C ALA A 7 49.05 -6.16 39.25
N LEU A 8 48.56 -5.51 38.19
CA LEU A 8 47.14 -5.30 37.93
C LEU A 8 46.70 -6.29 36.85
N ALA A 9 45.66 -7.07 37.15
CA ALA A 9 45.02 -7.98 36.20
C ALA A 9 43.83 -7.26 35.56
N THR A 10 43.82 -7.20 34.22
CA THR A 10 42.74 -6.61 33.42
C THR A 10 41.75 -7.72 33.05
N ILE A 11 40.49 -7.59 33.47
CA ILE A 11 39.39 -8.46 33.05
C ILE A 11 38.73 -7.82 31.82
N VAL A 12 38.79 -8.49 30.68
CA VAL A 12 38.03 -8.14 29.47
C VAL A 12 36.72 -8.92 29.50
N ILE A 13 35.60 -8.22 29.67
CA ILE A 13 34.27 -8.81 29.55
C ILE A 13 33.86 -8.76 28.07
N LEU A 14 33.70 -9.93 27.47
CA LEU A 14 33.25 -10.12 26.10
C LEU A 14 31.72 -10.07 26.08
N ALA A 15 31.14 -8.98 25.56
CA ALA A 15 29.70 -8.87 25.37
C ALA A 15 29.28 -9.60 24.08
N ALA A 16 28.55 -10.70 24.22
CA ALA A 16 27.89 -11.37 23.12
C ALA A 16 26.64 -10.57 22.72
N ALA A 17 26.69 -9.90 21.56
CA ALA A 17 25.52 -9.27 20.96
C ALA A 17 24.63 -10.35 20.34
N THR A 18 23.50 -10.65 20.98
CA THR A 18 22.44 -11.46 20.36
C THR A 18 21.74 -10.61 19.30
N LEU A 19 21.95 -10.95 18.03
CA LEU A 19 21.21 -10.42 16.89
C LEU A 19 19.75 -10.87 17.02
N THR A 20 18.96 -10.04 17.69
CA THR A 20 17.50 -10.19 17.70
C THR A 20 17.06 -9.75 16.30
N ALA A 21 16.56 -10.69 15.49
CA ALA A 21 15.92 -10.37 14.23
C ALA A 21 14.75 -9.41 14.55
N CYS A 22 14.89 -8.15 14.16
CA CYS A 22 13.85 -7.14 14.31
C CYS A 22 12.71 -7.50 13.36
N SER A 23 11.73 -8.27 13.83
CA SER A 23 10.43 -8.36 13.15
C SER A 23 9.70 -7.07 13.47
N GLU A 24 9.64 -6.14 12.52
CA GLU A 24 8.85 -4.93 12.68
C GLU A 24 7.37 -5.30 12.83
N PRO A 25 6.62 -4.62 13.71
CA PRO A 25 5.21 -4.92 13.90
C PRO A 25 4.43 -4.56 12.62
N ALA A 26 3.83 -5.57 12.01
CA ALA A 26 2.98 -5.42 10.83
C ALA A 26 1.78 -4.51 11.13
N GLN A 27 1.54 -3.52 10.27
CA GLN A 27 0.44 -2.55 10.45
C GLN A 27 -0.94 -3.09 10.05
N GLY A 28 -0.97 -4.15 9.25
CA GLY A 28 -2.17 -4.77 8.70
C GLY A 28 -1.82 -6.01 7.88
N THR A 29 -2.85 -6.59 7.25
CA THR A 29 -2.74 -7.82 6.45
C THR A 29 -3.51 -7.69 5.14
N ALA A 30 -3.03 -8.34 4.07
CA ALA A 30 -3.75 -8.40 2.80
C ALA A 30 -4.91 -9.41 2.83
N GLU A 31 -6.10 -8.97 2.44
CA GLU A 31 -7.25 -9.81 2.06
C GLU A 31 -7.33 -9.85 0.52
N ARG A 32 -6.65 -10.84 -0.08
CA ARG A 32 -6.56 -10.98 -1.54
C ARG A 32 -7.91 -11.40 -2.14
N ALA A 33 -8.30 -10.76 -3.24
CA ALA A 33 -9.47 -11.14 -4.00
C ALA A 33 -9.26 -12.54 -4.59
N THR A 34 -10.15 -13.47 -4.27
CA THR A 34 -10.15 -14.78 -4.92
C THR A 34 -10.50 -14.58 -6.39
N THR A 35 -9.51 -14.69 -7.27
CA THR A 35 -9.79 -14.95 -8.69
C THR A 35 -10.38 -16.35 -8.75
N GLU A 36 -11.63 -16.51 -9.22
CA GLU A 36 -12.18 -17.83 -9.55
C GLU A 36 -11.31 -18.43 -10.65
N ASN A 37 -10.27 -19.16 -10.25
CA ASN A 37 -9.33 -19.81 -11.14
C ASN A 37 -10.02 -21.07 -11.67
N ASN A 38 -10.90 -20.90 -12.65
CA ASN A 38 -11.55 -21.99 -13.35
C ASN A 38 -10.54 -22.59 -14.35
N SER A 39 -9.54 -23.32 -13.85
CA SER A 39 -8.68 -24.16 -14.66
C SER A 39 -9.29 -25.56 -14.76
N PRO A 40 -9.39 -26.16 -15.96
CA PRO A 40 -9.93 -27.50 -16.11
C PRO A 40 -9.00 -28.55 -15.49
N VAL A 41 -9.59 -29.45 -14.70
CA VAL A 41 -8.94 -30.69 -14.24
C VAL A 41 -8.52 -31.51 -15.47
N SER A 42 -7.23 -31.49 -15.79
CA SER A 42 -6.62 -32.42 -16.73
C SER A 42 -5.74 -33.39 -15.95
N SER A 43 -6.28 -34.57 -15.69
CA SER A 43 -5.62 -35.67 -15.00
C SER A 43 -4.56 -36.34 -15.88
N SER A 44 -3.29 -36.28 -15.50
CA SER A 44 -2.27 -37.33 -15.73
C SER A 44 -0.97 -37.04 -14.95
N PRO A 45 -0.21 -38.08 -14.52
CA PRO A 45 0.64 -38.02 -13.35
C PRO A 45 2.15 -37.83 -13.64
N GLU A 46 2.86 -37.48 -12.56
CA GLU A 46 4.31 -37.53 -12.34
C GLU A 46 5.22 -36.63 -13.18
N SER A 47 5.54 -35.47 -12.61
CA SER A 47 6.89 -34.91 -12.66
C SER A 47 7.17 -34.22 -11.33
N ASP A 48 8.06 -34.84 -10.56
CA ASP A 48 8.65 -34.35 -9.32
C ASP A 48 9.61 -33.20 -9.69
N ALA A 49 9.04 -32.02 -9.90
CA ALA A 49 9.78 -30.78 -10.02
C ALA A 49 9.83 -30.12 -8.63
N PRO A 50 10.99 -29.61 -8.19
CA PRO A 50 11.07 -28.90 -6.92
C PRO A 50 10.09 -27.72 -6.98
N ALA A 51 9.17 -27.68 -6.02
CA ALA A 51 8.29 -26.55 -5.81
C ALA A 51 9.18 -25.31 -5.71
N ALA A 52 9.06 -24.41 -6.69
CA ALA A 52 9.60 -23.07 -6.54
C ALA A 52 8.95 -22.51 -5.27
N ASP A 53 9.76 -22.14 -4.28
CA ASP A 53 9.34 -21.25 -3.21
C ASP A 53 8.75 -20.03 -3.91
N ALA A 54 7.41 -19.98 -3.96
CA ALA A 54 6.72 -18.79 -4.39
C ALA A 54 7.01 -17.78 -3.28
N ASP A 55 7.98 -16.90 -3.52
CA ASP A 55 8.28 -15.79 -2.62
C ASP A 55 6.95 -15.15 -2.21
N GLU A 56 6.63 -15.27 -0.93
CA GLU A 56 5.36 -14.79 -0.39
C GLU A 56 5.37 -13.26 -0.52
N GLN A 57 4.56 -12.75 -1.45
CA GLN A 57 4.45 -11.33 -1.71
C GLN A 57 4.08 -10.59 -0.41
N PRO A 58 4.74 -9.45 -0.09
CA PRO A 58 4.45 -8.69 1.12
C PRO A 58 2.96 -8.35 1.23
N ASP A 59 2.42 -8.32 2.45
CA ASP A 59 1.02 -7.94 2.70
C ASP A 59 0.69 -6.51 2.27
N THR A 60 1.70 -5.67 2.08
CA THR A 60 1.59 -4.29 1.64
C THR A 60 1.63 -4.17 0.12
N GLU A 61 1.93 -5.23 -0.61
CA GLU A 61 1.87 -5.25 -2.08
C GLU A 61 0.59 -5.97 -2.50
N LEU A 62 -0.37 -5.22 -3.05
CA LEU A 62 -1.72 -5.67 -3.36
C LEU A 62 -2.02 -5.51 -4.85
N ALA A 63 -2.93 -6.33 -5.38
CA ALA A 63 -3.52 -6.10 -6.69
C ALA A 63 -4.76 -5.19 -6.57
N VAL A 64 -5.07 -4.41 -7.60
CA VAL A 64 -6.38 -3.72 -7.67
C VAL A 64 -7.51 -4.74 -7.52
N GLY A 65 -8.41 -4.49 -6.58
CA GLY A 65 -9.48 -5.38 -6.15
C GLY A 65 -9.23 -6.02 -4.79
N ASP A 66 -7.99 -6.11 -4.32
CA ASP A 66 -7.63 -6.61 -3.00
C ASP A 66 -7.91 -5.58 -1.91
N THR A 67 -8.13 -6.06 -0.69
CA THR A 67 -8.37 -5.22 0.49
C THR A 67 -7.20 -5.30 1.45
N PHE A 68 -6.69 -4.16 1.90
CA PHE A 68 -5.76 -4.09 3.01
C PHE A 68 -6.54 -3.85 4.31
N ALA A 69 -6.35 -4.71 5.31
CA ALA A 69 -7.01 -4.60 6.60
C ALA A 69 -6.00 -4.16 7.67
N TYR A 70 -6.15 -2.94 8.18
CA TYR A 70 -5.37 -2.44 9.30
C TYR A 70 -5.75 -3.13 10.60
N THR A 71 -4.79 -3.28 11.50
CA THR A 71 -4.98 -3.93 12.82
C THR A 71 -6.01 -3.25 13.73
N ASP A 72 -6.29 -1.95 13.50
CA ASP A 72 -7.28 -1.17 14.24
C ASP A 72 -8.73 -1.32 13.73
N GLY A 73 -8.91 -2.05 12.63
CA GLY A 73 -10.21 -2.32 12.02
C GLY A 73 -10.56 -1.43 10.83
N LEU A 74 -9.69 -0.50 10.41
CA LEU A 74 -9.86 0.13 9.09
C LEU A 74 -9.59 -0.88 7.97
N LYS A 75 -10.33 -0.74 6.88
CA LYS A 75 -10.07 -1.49 5.64
C LYS A 75 -10.06 -0.55 4.45
N VAL A 76 -9.09 -0.73 3.56
CA VAL A 76 -8.97 0.03 2.31
C VAL A 76 -8.92 -0.94 1.14
N ARG A 77 -9.67 -0.63 0.08
CA ARG A 77 -9.68 -1.39 -1.16
C ARG A 77 -9.57 -0.43 -2.33
N VAL A 78 -8.67 -0.68 -3.27
CA VAL A 78 -8.73 -0.02 -4.58
C VAL A 78 -9.65 -0.83 -5.48
N ASP A 79 -10.78 -0.24 -5.85
CA ASP A 79 -11.84 -0.90 -6.61
C ASP A 79 -11.52 -0.96 -8.10
N SER A 80 -10.99 0.13 -8.67
CA SER A 80 -10.65 0.20 -10.09
C SER A 80 -9.72 1.36 -10.43
N ILE A 81 -9.06 1.23 -11.58
CA ILE A 81 -8.31 2.30 -12.25
C ILE A 81 -8.87 2.41 -13.67
N GLY A 82 -9.55 3.52 -13.97
CA GLY A 82 -10.29 3.69 -15.22
C GLY A 82 -9.97 4.99 -15.94
N THR A 83 -10.02 4.97 -17.26
CA THR A 83 -9.78 6.16 -18.10
C THR A 83 -10.85 7.23 -17.89
N ILE A 84 -10.45 8.50 -17.74
CA ILE A 84 -11.39 9.63 -17.69
C ILE A 84 -11.72 10.09 -19.11
N THR A 85 -12.99 9.99 -19.47
CA THR A 85 -13.49 10.30 -20.83
C THR A 85 -14.44 11.50 -20.89
N ARG A 86 -14.88 12.00 -19.73
CA ARG A 86 -15.83 13.11 -19.61
C ARG A 86 -15.22 14.20 -18.75
N TYR A 87 -15.40 15.44 -19.19
CA TYR A 87 -14.88 16.63 -18.55
C TYR A 87 -15.97 17.70 -18.52
N GLY A 88 -16.13 18.36 -17.38
CA GLY A 88 -16.89 19.57 -17.20
C GLY A 88 -16.22 20.78 -17.86
N GLU A 89 -16.87 21.93 -17.73
CA GLU A 89 -16.38 23.21 -18.27
C GLU A 89 -15.08 23.66 -17.60
N TYR A 90 -14.93 23.38 -16.31
CA TYR A 90 -13.83 23.85 -15.47
C TYR A 90 -12.81 22.76 -15.12
N ASP A 91 -12.95 21.56 -15.70
CA ASP A 91 -12.05 20.44 -15.43
C ASP A 91 -10.69 20.62 -16.13
N THR A 92 -9.63 20.17 -15.48
CA THR A 92 -8.30 20.06 -16.07
C THR A 92 -8.30 18.95 -17.12
N LYS A 93 -8.03 19.31 -18.37
CA LYS A 93 -7.81 18.36 -19.46
C LYS A 93 -6.30 18.11 -19.59
N PRO A 94 -5.86 16.84 -19.61
CA PRO A 94 -4.45 16.53 -19.77
C PRO A 94 -3.97 16.87 -21.19
N ASP A 95 -2.66 16.93 -21.36
CA ASP A 95 -2.05 17.07 -22.67
C ASP A 95 -2.29 15.83 -23.55
N ALA A 96 -2.19 16.01 -24.87
CA ALA A 96 -2.53 14.97 -25.84
C ALA A 96 -1.63 13.72 -25.75
N ASP A 97 -0.44 13.84 -25.18
CA ASP A 97 0.53 12.76 -24.93
C ASP A 97 0.37 12.10 -23.55
N GLN A 98 -0.60 12.55 -22.75
CA GLN A 98 -0.93 11.96 -21.46
C GLN A 98 -2.20 11.08 -21.53
N THR A 99 -2.29 10.13 -20.61
CA THR A 99 -3.47 9.29 -20.36
C THR A 99 -4.11 9.72 -19.05
N PRO A 100 -5.31 10.32 -19.07
CA PRO A 100 -6.04 10.65 -17.85
C PRO A 100 -6.74 9.42 -17.28
N PHE A 101 -6.67 9.25 -15.96
CA PHE A 101 -7.28 8.13 -15.27
C PHE A 101 -7.78 8.53 -13.87
N ARG A 102 -8.72 7.74 -13.37
CA ARG A 102 -9.32 7.84 -12.06
C ARG A 102 -9.07 6.56 -11.31
N VAL A 103 -8.53 6.68 -10.11
CA VAL A 103 -8.53 5.61 -9.11
C VAL A 103 -9.82 5.72 -8.31
N THR A 104 -10.55 4.63 -8.19
CA THR A 104 -11.73 4.52 -7.32
C THR A 104 -11.39 3.58 -6.19
N PHE A 105 -11.61 4.01 -4.95
CA PHE A 105 -11.26 3.22 -3.77
C PHE A 105 -12.32 3.36 -2.67
N THR A 106 -12.42 2.32 -1.85
CA THR A 106 -13.40 2.22 -0.77
C THR A 106 -12.70 2.07 0.57
N ILE A 107 -13.12 2.90 1.54
CA ILE A 107 -12.67 2.83 2.93
C ILE A 107 -13.84 2.35 3.79
N THR A 108 -13.58 1.37 4.66
CA THR A 108 -14.53 0.87 5.65
C THR A 108 -14.01 1.16 7.05
N ASN A 109 -14.80 1.86 7.86
CA ASN A 109 -14.47 2.13 9.25
C ASN A 109 -15.00 1.02 10.18
N GLY A 110 -14.18 0.01 10.44
CA GLY A 110 -14.43 -1.01 11.47
C GLY A 110 -13.88 -0.66 12.86
N THR A 111 -13.32 0.54 13.05
CA THR A 111 -12.79 0.98 14.35
C THR A 111 -13.92 1.27 15.34
N LYS A 112 -13.55 1.60 16.59
CA LYS A 112 -14.51 1.90 17.67
C LYS A 112 -14.99 3.37 17.69
N LYS A 113 -14.45 4.25 16.84
CA LYS A 113 -14.78 5.69 16.80
C LYS A 113 -14.98 6.17 15.35
N PRO A 114 -15.71 7.28 15.12
CA PRO A 114 -15.69 7.92 13.81
C PRO A 114 -14.24 8.22 13.40
N TYR A 115 -13.89 7.91 12.16
CA TYR A 115 -12.53 8.08 11.67
C TYR A 115 -12.45 9.35 10.83
N ASP A 116 -11.37 10.11 11.03
CA ASP A 116 -11.10 11.35 10.30
C ASP A 116 -10.42 11.02 8.97
N MET A 117 -11.12 11.22 7.86
CA MET A 117 -10.61 10.87 6.54
C MET A 117 -9.44 11.74 6.12
N ASP A 118 -9.30 12.93 6.71
CA ASP A 118 -8.21 13.86 6.42
C ASP A 118 -6.85 13.34 6.94
N SER A 119 -6.85 12.28 7.76
CA SER A 119 -5.63 11.61 8.23
C SER A 119 -4.99 10.67 7.19
N PHE A 120 -5.69 10.38 6.10
CA PHE A 120 -5.16 9.58 4.99
C PHE A 120 -4.49 10.48 3.94
N GLY A 121 -3.32 10.06 3.47
CA GLY A 121 -2.69 10.55 2.25
C GLY A 121 -2.78 9.50 1.15
N TYR A 122 -2.78 9.93 -0.11
CA TYR A 122 -2.75 8.99 -1.23
C TYR A 122 -2.02 9.58 -2.43
N ASP A 123 -1.39 8.72 -3.21
CA ASP A 123 -0.66 9.07 -4.42
C ASP A 123 -0.73 7.96 -5.47
N ALA A 124 -0.48 8.31 -6.73
CA ALA A 124 -0.41 7.38 -7.85
C ALA A 124 0.89 7.57 -8.64
N GLN A 125 1.53 6.47 -9.04
CA GLN A 125 2.77 6.48 -9.82
C GLN A 125 2.72 5.42 -10.93
N GLY A 126 3.48 5.61 -11.99
CA GLY A 126 3.64 4.62 -13.06
C GLY A 126 4.43 3.40 -12.59
N ALA A 127 3.85 2.21 -12.71
CA ALA A 127 4.47 0.96 -12.28
C ALA A 127 5.52 0.42 -13.27
N THR A 128 5.48 0.87 -14.54
CA THR A 128 6.37 0.33 -15.59
C THR A 128 7.75 0.98 -15.56
N THR A 129 7.83 2.30 -15.40
CA THR A 129 9.07 3.09 -15.49
C THR A 129 9.35 3.93 -14.24
N GLY A 130 8.45 3.91 -13.25
CA GLY A 130 8.45 4.91 -12.17
C GLY A 130 7.95 6.28 -12.63
N GLY A 131 7.15 6.33 -13.71
CA GLY A 131 6.63 7.56 -14.31
C GLY A 131 5.84 8.40 -13.32
N GLN A 132 6.11 9.70 -13.30
CA GLN A 132 5.41 10.64 -12.42
C GLN A 132 3.99 10.91 -12.96
N THR A 133 3.01 10.91 -12.06
CA THR A 133 1.65 11.34 -12.42
C THR A 133 1.44 12.82 -12.07
N GLU A 134 0.48 13.43 -12.74
CA GLU A 134 0.01 14.79 -12.44
C GLU A 134 -1.42 14.70 -11.92
N SER A 135 -1.73 15.38 -10.82
CA SER A 135 -3.11 15.45 -10.32
C SER A 135 -3.99 16.26 -11.26
N LEU A 136 -5.19 15.74 -11.54
CA LEU A 136 -6.20 16.45 -12.31
C LEU A 136 -7.30 16.97 -11.39
N PHE A 137 -7.81 18.17 -11.69
CA PHE A 137 -9.07 18.63 -11.13
C PHE A 137 -10.20 18.21 -12.08
N VAL A 138 -11.06 17.30 -11.64
CA VAL A 138 -12.22 16.82 -12.40
C VAL A 138 -13.42 16.86 -11.48
N GLU A 139 -14.53 17.46 -11.90
CA GLU A 139 -15.76 17.48 -11.11
C GLU A 139 -16.68 16.32 -11.49
N VAL A 140 -16.66 15.90 -12.76
CA VAL A 140 -17.59 14.92 -13.31
C VAL A 140 -17.36 13.53 -12.71
N ASP A 141 -18.35 13.05 -11.95
CA ASP A 141 -18.34 11.80 -11.18
C ASP A 141 -17.20 11.66 -10.15
N SER A 142 -16.55 12.77 -9.78
CA SER A 142 -15.55 12.78 -8.73
C SER A 142 -16.18 12.81 -7.35
N LYS A 143 -15.52 12.16 -6.40
CA LYS A 143 -15.90 12.17 -4.99
C LYS A 143 -14.65 12.22 -4.13
N GLN A 144 -14.30 13.44 -3.75
CA GLN A 144 -13.17 13.71 -2.88
C GLN A 144 -13.32 13.03 -1.52
N MET A 145 -12.21 12.51 -1.00
CA MET A 145 -12.10 12.02 0.36
C MET A 145 -11.97 13.20 1.33
N ALA A 146 -12.94 13.35 2.24
CA ALA A 146 -12.95 14.41 3.24
C ALA A 146 -13.86 14.07 4.42
N GLY A 147 -13.63 14.73 5.55
CA GLY A 147 -14.53 14.72 6.70
C GLY A 147 -14.46 13.42 7.51
N ARG A 148 -15.57 13.00 8.11
CA ARG A 148 -15.58 11.86 9.06
C ARG A 148 -16.44 10.69 8.59
N LEU A 149 -15.87 9.49 8.66
CA LEU A 149 -16.57 8.24 8.38
C LEU A 149 -17.05 7.61 9.69
N ALA A 150 -18.37 7.47 9.85
CA ALA A 150 -18.95 6.85 11.05
C ALA A 150 -18.59 5.37 11.19
N VAL A 151 -18.65 4.86 12.42
CA VAL A 151 -18.36 3.45 12.75
C VAL A 151 -19.30 2.50 11.98
N GLY A 152 -18.73 1.42 11.45
CA GLY A 152 -19.43 0.39 10.69
C GLY A 152 -19.87 0.82 9.30
N ARG A 153 -19.42 1.99 8.82
CA ARG A 153 -19.78 2.52 7.49
C ARG A 153 -18.63 2.36 6.52
N SER A 154 -19.00 2.20 5.25
CA SER A 154 -18.10 2.26 4.12
C SER A 154 -18.42 3.47 3.24
N ALA A 155 -17.40 4.05 2.63
CA ALA A 155 -17.54 5.11 1.64
C ALA A 155 -16.53 4.90 0.51
N THR A 156 -17.00 5.07 -0.72
CA THR A 156 -16.18 5.08 -1.93
C THR A 156 -15.79 6.51 -2.28
N PHE A 157 -14.56 6.69 -2.72
CA PHE A 157 -13.94 7.96 -3.10
C PHE A 157 -13.18 7.81 -4.42
N THR A 158 -12.76 8.93 -4.98
CA THR A 158 -12.00 8.97 -6.23
C THR A 158 -10.80 9.90 -6.09
N SER A 159 -9.77 9.62 -6.90
CA SER A 159 -8.64 10.51 -7.13
C SER A 159 -8.23 10.45 -8.59
N GLU A 160 -7.98 11.62 -9.17
CA GLU A 160 -7.81 11.82 -10.61
C GLU A 160 -6.41 12.28 -10.96
N TYR A 161 -5.84 11.64 -11.98
CA TYR A 161 -4.47 11.84 -12.40
C TYR A 161 -4.33 11.75 -13.92
N SER A 162 -3.19 12.22 -14.43
CA SER A 162 -2.69 11.88 -15.75
C SER A 162 -1.28 11.31 -15.66
N ILE A 163 -0.92 10.47 -16.64
CA ILE A 163 0.44 9.93 -16.79
C ILE A 163 0.86 10.02 -18.25
N ALA A 164 2.13 10.23 -18.53
CA ALA A 164 2.64 10.22 -19.90
C ALA A 164 2.38 8.85 -20.55
N LYS A 165 1.93 8.82 -21.81
CA LYS A 165 1.69 7.58 -22.56
C LYS A 165 2.96 6.73 -22.70
N SER A 166 4.13 7.36 -22.69
CA SER A 166 5.43 6.69 -22.72
C SER A 166 5.71 5.85 -21.47
N ASP A 167 5.08 6.18 -20.33
CA ASP A 167 5.26 5.47 -19.06
C ASP A 167 4.29 4.30 -18.88
N GLY A 168 3.46 4.02 -19.90
CA GLY A 168 2.58 2.87 -19.93
C GLY A 168 1.22 3.12 -19.29
N LYS A 169 0.59 2.04 -18.81
CA LYS A 169 -0.76 2.05 -18.22
C LYS A 169 -0.84 1.38 -16.86
N ASP A 170 0.25 0.79 -16.40
CA ASP A 170 0.28 0.14 -15.11
C ASP A 170 0.59 1.20 -14.05
N ILE A 171 -0.20 1.20 -12.99
CA ILE A 171 -0.20 2.21 -11.94
C ILE A 171 0.00 1.49 -10.61
N VAL A 172 0.85 2.08 -9.76
CA VAL A 172 0.89 1.81 -8.32
C VAL A 172 0.13 2.94 -7.64
N PHE A 173 -0.86 2.58 -6.82
CA PHE A 173 -1.57 3.53 -5.96
C PHE A 173 -1.20 3.25 -4.51
N THR A 174 -0.75 4.27 -3.78
CA THR A 174 -0.29 4.14 -2.39
C THR A 174 -1.26 4.88 -1.48
N MET A 175 -1.59 4.27 -0.34
CA MET A 175 -2.39 4.90 0.71
C MET A 175 -1.57 4.99 2.00
N SER A 176 -1.29 6.21 2.45
CA SER A 176 -0.57 6.47 3.69
C SER A 176 -1.51 6.95 4.79
N ARG A 177 -1.13 6.71 6.04
CA ARG A 177 -1.85 7.20 7.23
C ARG A 177 -0.93 8.07 8.07
N THR A 178 -1.50 9.12 8.66
CA THR A 178 -0.76 10.07 9.51
C THR A 178 -1.44 10.31 10.87
N ASP A 179 -2.37 9.44 11.25
CA ASP A 179 -3.10 9.58 12.52
C ASP A 179 -2.30 9.15 13.76
N GLU A 180 -2.82 9.47 14.94
CA GLU A 180 -2.19 9.14 16.23
C GLU A 180 -1.95 7.64 16.41
N ALA A 181 -2.84 6.76 15.94
CA ALA A 181 -2.62 5.32 16.08
C ALA A 181 -1.43 4.85 15.23
N TRP A 182 -1.23 5.47 14.06
CA TRP A 182 -0.04 5.27 13.25
C TRP A 182 1.22 5.77 13.99
N LEU A 183 1.20 6.98 14.57
CA LEU A 183 2.33 7.53 15.34
C LEU A 183 2.68 6.71 16.60
N GLU A 184 1.68 6.19 17.31
CA GLU A 184 1.84 5.45 18.56
C GLU A 184 2.23 3.98 18.37
N SER A 185 1.93 3.39 17.21
CA SER A 185 2.23 1.99 16.92
C SER A 185 3.73 1.67 16.92
N GLY A 186 4.60 2.68 16.83
CA GLY A 186 6.02 2.49 16.56
C GLY A 186 6.31 2.04 15.13
N SER A 187 5.28 1.77 14.32
CA SER A 187 5.33 1.47 12.90
C SER A 187 5.49 2.73 12.04
N PHE A 188 6.21 3.75 12.52
CA PHE A 188 6.66 4.84 11.63
C PHE A 188 7.52 4.32 10.47
N LEU A 189 8.05 3.09 10.62
CA LEU A 189 8.77 2.31 9.62
C LEU A 189 7.88 1.30 8.85
N GLY A 190 6.58 1.21 9.15
CA GLY A 190 5.69 0.28 8.45
C GLY A 190 5.43 0.72 7.02
N ASP A 191 5.64 -0.16 6.05
CA ASP A 191 5.47 0.13 4.62
C ASP A 191 4.00 0.37 4.26
N ASP A 192 3.70 1.51 3.63
CA ASP A 192 2.34 1.83 3.17
C ASP A 192 1.82 0.76 2.20
N PRO A 193 0.52 0.39 2.25
CA PRO A 193 -0.06 -0.50 1.26
C PRO A 193 -0.09 0.15 -0.14
N ASN A 194 0.31 -0.65 -1.12
CA ASN A 194 0.44 -0.32 -2.53
C ASN A 194 -0.47 -1.23 -3.34
N TRP A 195 -1.31 -0.66 -4.20
CA TRP A 195 -2.16 -1.41 -5.13
C TRP A 195 -1.67 -1.23 -6.55
N THR A 196 -1.26 -2.32 -7.18
CA THR A 196 -0.85 -2.33 -8.60
C THR A 196 -2.01 -2.75 -9.50
N GLY A 197 -2.25 -2.01 -10.57
CA GLY A 197 -3.20 -2.38 -11.61
C GLY A 197 -3.10 -1.54 -12.88
N THR A 198 -3.79 -1.97 -13.93
CA THR A 198 -3.75 -1.33 -15.25
C THR A 198 -4.93 -0.39 -15.46
N ILE A 199 -4.70 0.78 -16.05
CA ILE A 199 -5.74 1.70 -16.53
C ILE A 199 -6.60 1.00 -17.59
N LYS A 200 -7.90 0.87 -17.30
CA LYS A 200 -8.91 0.28 -18.20
C LYS A 200 -9.61 1.31 -19.08
#